data_AF-A0A655APY0-F1
#
_entry.id   AF-A0A655APY0-F1
#
_cell.length_a   1.000
_cell.length_b   1.000
_cell.length_c   1.000
_cell.angle_alpha   90.00
_cell.angle_beta   90.00
_cell.angle_gamma   90.00
#
_symmetry.space_group_name_H-M   'P 1'
#
loop_
_entity.id
_entity.type
_entity.pdbx_description
1 polymer ?
#
loop_
_entity_poly.entity_id
_entity_poly.type
_entity_poly.pdbx_seq_one_letter_code
_entity_poly.pdbx_strand_id
1 'polypeptide(L)'
;MTPAPTQPIPILVGGHADAALRRAARADGWMHGGGDPDELDRLIARVKRLREEAGKTSPFEIHVISLDGFTVDGVKRLEDKGVTDVIVGFRVPYTMGPDTEPLQTKIRNLEMFAENVIAKV
;
A
#
# COMPACT_ATOMS: atom_id res chain seq x y z
N MET A 1 -21.11 -21.70 -10.17
CA MET A 1 -21.09 -20.25 -10.48
C MET A 1 -20.24 -20.07 -11.73
N THR A 2 -20.73 -19.40 -12.76
CA THR A 2 -20.05 -19.25 -14.06
C THR A 2 -20.19 -17.82 -14.56
N PRO A 3 -19.11 -17.22 -15.10
CA PRO A 3 -17.74 -17.77 -15.17
C PRO A 3 -17.00 -17.69 -13.82
N ALA A 4 -16.03 -18.58 -13.61
CA ALA A 4 -15.09 -18.53 -12.49
C ALA A 4 -13.75 -17.90 -12.94
N PRO A 5 -12.99 -17.23 -12.05
CA PRO A 5 -11.66 -16.72 -12.37
C PRO A 5 -10.71 -17.82 -12.87
N THR A 6 -9.86 -17.49 -13.84
CA THR A 6 -8.84 -18.42 -14.38
C THR A 6 -7.61 -18.56 -13.50
N GLN A 7 -7.43 -17.65 -12.53
CA GLN A 7 -6.36 -17.67 -11.53
C GLN A 7 -6.93 -17.27 -10.15
N PRO A 8 -6.29 -17.69 -9.04
CA PRO A 8 -6.67 -17.23 -7.71
C PRO A 8 -6.64 -15.69 -7.60
N ILE A 9 -7.63 -15.11 -6.93
CA ILE A 9 -7.67 -13.66 -6.65
C ILE A 9 -6.92 -13.43 -5.34
N PRO A 10 -5.85 -12.60 -5.31
CA PRO A 10 -5.14 -12.29 -4.08
C PRO A 10 -6.06 -11.62 -3.05
N ILE A 11 -5.96 -12.06 -1.81
CA ILE A 11 -6.69 -11.48 -0.68
C ILE A 11 -5.72 -10.75 0.23
N LEU A 12 -5.89 -9.44 0.32
CA LEU A 12 -5.11 -8.57 1.20
C LEU A 12 -5.94 -8.15 2.40
N VAL A 13 -5.32 -8.13 3.58
CA VAL A 13 -5.98 -7.70 4.82
C VAL A 13 -5.39 -6.36 5.27
N GLY A 14 -6.26 -5.39 5.47
CA GLY A 14 -5.88 -4.07 5.96
C GLY A 14 -5.87 -3.94 7.49
N GLY A 15 -5.17 -2.91 7.97
CA GLY A 15 -5.19 -2.46 9.37
C GLY A 15 -3.87 -2.63 10.12
N HIS A 16 -3.71 -1.88 11.21
CA HIS A 16 -2.47 -1.84 12.00
C HIS A 16 -2.53 -2.63 13.31
N ALA A 17 -3.74 -2.92 13.82
CA ALA A 17 -3.89 -3.65 15.07
C ALA A 17 -3.28 -5.06 14.97
N ASP A 18 -2.70 -5.57 16.06
CA ASP A 18 -2.03 -6.87 16.10
C ASP A 18 -2.96 -8.02 15.65
N ALA A 19 -4.25 -7.95 15.96
CA ALA A 19 -5.25 -8.90 15.46
C ALA A 19 -5.44 -8.83 13.93
N ALA A 20 -5.32 -7.64 13.32
CA ALA A 20 -5.36 -7.46 11.87
C ALA A 20 -4.09 -8.01 11.21
N LEU A 21 -2.92 -7.73 11.79
CA LEU A 21 -1.64 -8.25 11.28
C LEU A 21 -1.58 -9.78 11.34
N ARG A 22 -2.10 -10.41 12.41
CA ARG A 22 -2.25 -11.88 12.48
C ARG A 22 -3.15 -12.44 11.38
N ARG A 23 -4.20 -11.70 10.99
CA ARG A 23 -5.05 -12.10 9.85
C ARG A 23 -4.30 -11.96 8.54
N ALA A 24 -3.64 -10.82 8.31
CA ALA A 24 -2.86 -10.55 7.10
C ALA A 24 -1.75 -11.57 6.89
N ALA A 25 -1.03 -11.97 7.95
CA ALA A 25 0.02 -12.99 7.88
C ALA A 25 -0.46 -14.37 7.35
N ARG A 26 -1.78 -14.63 7.34
CA ARG A 26 -2.37 -15.86 6.80
C ARG A 26 -2.94 -15.69 5.39
N ALA A 27 -3.01 -14.47 4.89
CA ALA A 27 -3.53 -14.10 3.59
C ALA A 27 -2.38 -13.91 2.57
N ASP A 28 -2.72 -13.40 1.38
CA ASP A 28 -1.77 -13.17 0.29
C ASP A 28 -1.03 -11.85 0.42
N GLY A 29 -1.54 -10.92 1.24
CA GLY A 29 -0.89 -9.64 1.47
C GLY A 29 -1.41 -8.85 2.67
N TRP A 30 -0.73 -7.74 2.95
CA TRP A 30 -1.12 -6.74 3.95
C TRP A 30 -1.24 -5.37 3.30
N MET A 31 -2.27 -4.62 3.72
CA MET A 31 -2.51 -3.25 3.27
C MET A 31 -2.39 -2.26 4.44
N HIS A 32 -1.36 -1.43 4.40
CA HIS A 32 -1.13 -0.33 5.35
C HIS A 32 -2.07 0.84 5.06
N GLY A 33 -2.76 1.32 6.10
CA GLY A 33 -3.73 2.42 5.98
C GLY A 33 -3.16 3.84 5.87
N GLY A 34 -1.85 4.00 5.74
CA GLY A 34 -1.16 5.28 5.92
C GLY A 34 -0.97 5.61 7.41
N GLY A 35 -0.23 6.68 7.70
CA GLY A 35 0.06 7.10 9.07
C GLY A 35 1.48 7.60 9.22
N ASP A 36 2.01 7.48 10.43
CA ASP A 36 3.39 7.85 10.76
C ASP A 36 4.38 6.94 10.01
N PRO A 37 5.32 7.51 9.21
CA PRO A 37 6.37 6.73 8.55
C PRO A 37 7.18 5.85 9.52
N ASP A 38 7.38 6.29 10.77
CA ASP A 38 8.14 5.52 11.77
C ASP A 38 7.35 4.28 12.25
N GLU A 39 6.02 4.28 12.11
CA GLU A 39 5.19 3.10 12.38
C GLU A 39 5.26 2.07 11.26
N LEU A 40 5.49 2.49 10.01
CA LEU A 40 5.51 1.57 8.87
C LEU A 40 6.55 0.46 9.05
N ASP A 41 7.77 0.82 9.43
CA ASP A 41 8.87 -0.14 9.60
C ASP A 41 8.56 -1.14 10.73
N ARG A 42 7.98 -0.65 11.83
CA ARG A 42 7.54 -1.50 12.94
C ARG A 42 6.46 -2.49 12.50
N LEU A 43 5.49 -2.05 11.70
CA LEU A 43 4.38 -2.87 11.21
C LEU A 43 4.84 -3.90 10.18
N ILE A 44 5.71 -3.52 9.22
CA ILE A 44 6.32 -4.44 8.26
C ILE A 44 7.10 -5.53 9.01
N ALA A 45 7.95 -5.16 9.97
CA ALA A 45 8.69 -6.12 10.78
C ALA A 45 7.76 -7.05 11.57
N ARG A 46 6.65 -6.51 12.10
CA ARG A 46 5.67 -7.32 12.84
C ARG A 46 4.96 -8.34 11.96
N VAL A 47 4.47 -7.95 10.77
CA VAL A 47 3.76 -8.89 9.89
C VAL A 47 4.70 -9.95 9.33
N LYS A 48 5.95 -9.60 9.00
CA LYS A 48 6.99 -10.56 8.59
C LYS A 48 7.26 -11.61 9.67
N ARG A 49 7.46 -11.21 10.93
CA ARG A 49 7.61 -12.14 12.06
C ARG A 49 6.40 -13.06 12.25
N LEU A 50 5.18 -12.52 12.14
CA LEU A 50 3.96 -13.33 12.25
C LEU A 50 3.84 -14.38 11.13
N ARG A 51 4.36 -14.09 9.93
CA ARG A 51 4.43 -15.06 8.83
C ARG A 51 5.45 -16.15 9.09
N GLU A 52 6.63 -15.78 9.60
CA GLU A 52 7.69 -16.71 10.00
C GLU A 52 7.20 -17.67 11.11
N GLU A 53 6.58 -17.13 12.16
CA GLU A 53 5.97 -17.90 13.25
C GLU A 53 4.90 -18.88 12.75
N ALA A 54 4.18 -18.53 11.68
CA ALA A 54 3.18 -19.37 11.04
C ALA A 54 3.76 -20.33 9.97
N GLY A 55 5.07 -20.33 9.74
CA GLY A 55 5.75 -21.15 8.73
C GLY A 55 5.34 -20.81 7.28
N LYS A 56 4.90 -19.58 7.01
CA LYS A 56 4.41 -19.15 5.69
C LYS A 56 5.55 -18.66 4.81
N THR A 57 5.77 -19.35 3.69
CA THR A 57 6.82 -19.04 2.71
C THR A 57 6.27 -18.62 1.34
N SER A 58 4.95 -18.60 1.18
CA SER A 58 4.33 -18.13 -0.07
C SER A 58 4.64 -16.63 -0.32
N PRO A 59 4.51 -16.15 -1.57
CA PRO A 59 4.57 -14.72 -1.87
C PRO A 59 3.66 -13.91 -0.94
N PHE A 60 4.06 -12.66 -0.67
CA PHE A 60 3.34 -11.77 0.22
C PHE A 60 3.41 -10.33 -0.28
N GLU A 61 2.26 -9.79 -0.64
CA GLU A 61 2.12 -8.42 -1.09
C GLU A 61 2.10 -7.45 0.11
N ILE A 62 2.82 -6.34 -0.01
CA ILE A 62 2.85 -5.28 1.00
C ILE A 62 2.48 -3.98 0.31
N HIS A 63 1.22 -3.57 0.51
CA HIS A 63 0.66 -2.37 -0.11
C HIS A 63 0.64 -1.24 0.91
N VAL A 64 1.16 -0.06 0.54
CA VAL A 64 1.27 1.07 1.49
C VAL A 64 0.74 2.37 0.93
N ILE A 65 0.19 3.20 1.81
CA ILE A 65 0.00 4.63 1.56
C ILE A 65 1.15 5.36 2.26
N SER A 66 2.01 6.05 1.52
CA SER A 66 3.16 6.76 2.07
C SER A 66 3.51 8.00 1.24
N LEU A 67 3.95 9.06 1.91
CA LEU A 67 4.44 10.27 1.24
C LEU A 67 5.73 10.02 0.44
N ASP A 68 6.50 8.99 0.78
CA ASP A 68 7.66 8.57 0.00
C ASP A 68 7.27 8.19 -1.43
N GLY A 69 6.02 7.77 -1.66
CA GLY A 69 5.50 7.41 -2.98
C GLY A 69 5.52 8.56 -4.00
N PHE A 70 5.64 9.82 -3.57
CA PHE A 70 5.63 10.99 -4.46
C PHE A 70 6.99 11.33 -5.07
N THR A 71 8.03 10.54 -4.81
CA THR A 71 9.37 10.76 -5.37
C THR A 71 10.01 9.43 -5.79
N VAL A 72 10.83 9.45 -6.84
CA VAL A 72 11.56 8.24 -7.31
C VAL A 72 12.41 7.64 -6.19
N ASP A 73 13.19 8.47 -5.48
CA ASP A 73 14.03 8.00 -4.37
C ASP A 73 13.21 7.45 -3.20
N GLY A 74 12.03 8.02 -2.94
CA GLY A 74 11.13 7.52 -1.91
C GLY A 74 10.49 6.18 -2.29
N VAL A 75 10.07 6.01 -3.55
CA VAL A 75 9.61 4.71 -4.07
C VAL A 75 10.69 3.64 -3.89
N LYS A 76 11.95 3.97 -4.22
CA LYS A 76 13.08 3.05 -4.00
C LYS A 76 13.29 2.70 -2.52
N ARG A 77 13.21 3.68 -1.62
CA ARG A 77 13.28 3.42 -0.16
C ARG A 77 12.17 2.49 0.33
N LEU A 78 10.96 2.58 -0.25
CA LEU A 78 9.86 1.69 0.08
C LEU A 78 10.11 0.27 -0.45
N GLU A 79 10.58 0.15 -1.70
CA GLU A 79 10.98 -1.12 -2.30
C GLU A 79 12.06 -1.83 -1.46
N ASP A 80 13.09 -1.11 -1.00
CA ASP A 80 14.16 -1.64 -0.14
C ASP A 80 13.63 -2.25 1.18
N LYS A 81 12.45 -1.79 1.65
CA LYS A 81 11.77 -2.35 2.84
C LYS A 81 10.93 -3.59 2.52
N GLY A 82 10.80 -3.94 1.24
CA GLY A 82 9.96 -5.01 0.72
C GLY A 82 8.51 -4.61 0.49
N VAL A 83 8.22 -3.32 0.34
CA VAL A 83 6.92 -2.84 -0.16
C VAL A 83 6.80 -3.25 -1.63
N THR A 84 5.67 -3.84 -2.01
CA THR A 84 5.42 -4.26 -3.39
C THR A 84 4.64 -3.19 -4.16
N ASP A 85 3.76 -2.46 -3.46
CA ASP A 85 2.83 -1.53 -4.09
C ASP A 85 2.63 -0.27 -3.24
N VAL A 86 2.56 0.88 -3.91
CA VAL A 86 2.30 2.16 -3.27
C VAL A 86 1.01 2.77 -3.80
N ILE A 87 0.09 3.04 -2.89
CA ILE A 87 -1.19 3.70 -3.17
C ILE A 87 -0.98 5.20 -3.02
N VAL A 88 -1.06 5.93 -4.14
CA VAL A 88 -0.91 7.38 -4.20
C VAL A 88 -2.26 8.03 -4.40
N GLY A 89 -2.58 8.99 -3.54
CA GLY A 89 -3.82 9.77 -3.62
C GLY A 89 -3.52 11.26 -3.46
N PHE A 90 -4.14 12.09 -4.29
CA PHE A 90 -3.96 13.55 -4.30
C PHE A 90 -5.00 14.28 -3.44
N ARG A 91 -5.71 13.53 -2.60
CA ARG A 91 -6.68 14.02 -1.63
C ARG A 91 -6.57 13.19 -0.37
N VAL A 92 -6.64 13.85 0.79
CA VAL A 92 -6.70 13.15 2.07
C VAL A 92 -8.07 12.50 2.23
N PRO A 93 -8.17 11.15 2.24
CA PRO A 93 -9.45 10.43 2.20
C PRO A 93 -10.32 10.65 3.44
N TYR A 94 -9.72 11.10 4.55
CA TYR A 94 -10.40 11.37 5.81
C TYR A 94 -10.96 12.80 5.91
N THR A 95 -10.74 13.64 4.90
CA THR A 95 -11.32 14.99 4.86
C THR A 95 -12.81 14.91 4.57
N MET A 96 -13.61 15.33 5.55
CA MET A 96 -15.06 15.35 5.46
C MET A 96 -15.57 16.61 4.74
N GLY A 97 -16.71 16.49 4.07
CA GLY A 97 -17.35 17.60 3.33
C GLY A 97 -17.16 17.53 1.82
N PRO A 98 -17.73 18.50 1.08
CA PRO A 98 -17.65 18.53 -0.38
C PRO A 98 -16.21 18.74 -0.84
N ASP A 99 -15.82 18.01 -1.87
CA ASP A 99 -14.56 18.22 -2.56
C ASP A 99 -14.69 19.42 -3.51
N THR A 100 -14.11 20.54 -3.10
CA THR A 100 -14.15 21.81 -3.84
C THR A 100 -12.99 21.99 -4.80
N GLU A 101 -12.07 21.01 -4.89
CA GLU A 101 -10.92 21.10 -5.78
C GLU A 101 -11.36 21.05 -7.25
N PRO A 102 -10.98 22.05 -8.07
CA PRO A 102 -11.34 22.07 -9.48
C PRO A 102 -10.83 20.85 -10.23
N LEU A 103 -11.62 20.33 -11.18
CA LEU A 103 -11.25 19.20 -12.03
C LEU A 103 -9.85 19.35 -12.65
N GLN A 104 -9.52 20.53 -13.14
CA GLN A 104 -8.22 20.81 -13.76
C GLN A 104 -7.04 20.64 -12.78
N THR A 105 -7.25 20.92 -11.50
CA THR A 105 -6.21 20.70 -10.48
C THR A 105 -5.98 19.21 -10.25
N LYS A 106 -7.06 18.41 -10.21
CA LYS A 106 -6.99 16.95 -10.09
C LYS A 106 -6.25 16.30 -11.25
N ILE A 107 -6.57 16.74 -12.48
CA ILE A 107 -5.89 16.28 -13.69
C ILE A 107 -4.40 16.63 -13.62
N ARG A 108 -4.08 17.88 -13.29
CA ARG A 108 -2.68 18.32 -13.17
C ARG A 108 -1.89 17.54 -12.12
N ASN A 109 -2.51 17.19 -11.00
CA ASN A 109 -1.86 16.37 -9.97
C ASN A 109 -1.50 14.97 -10.51
N LEU A 110 -2.37 14.34 -11.29
CA LEU A 110 -2.12 13.05 -11.94
C LEU A 110 -1.00 13.16 -13.00
N GLU A 111 -1.07 14.18 -13.86
CA GLU A 111 -0.05 14.42 -14.90
C GLU A 111 1.33 14.65 -14.28
N MET A 112 1.42 15.51 -13.27
CA MET A 112 2.68 15.78 -12.56
C MET A 112 3.27 14.52 -11.94
N PHE A 113 2.45 13.65 -11.35
CA PHE A 113 2.92 12.39 -10.79
C PHE A 113 3.40 11.41 -11.88
N ALA A 114 2.66 11.31 -12.98
CA ALA A 114 3.03 10.47 -14.11
C ALA A 114 4.38 10.90 -14.71
N GLU A 115 4.58 12.21 -14.93
CA GLU A 115 5.80 12.75 -15.51
C GLU A 115 7.01 12.67 -14.57
N ASN A 116 6.81 12.93 -13.27
CA ASN A 116 7.91 13.09 -12.34
C ASN A 116 8.29 11.84 -11.57
N VAL A 117 7.41 10.85 -11.50
CA VAL A 117 7.64 9.58 -10.79
C VAL A 117 7.50 8.39 -11.74
N ILE A 118 6.31 8.15 -12.31
CA ILE A 118 6.04 6.94 -13.11
C ILE A 118 6.97 6.84 -14.31
N ALA A 119 7.18 7.92 -15.07
CA ALA A 119 8.03 7.92 -16.26
C ALA A 119 9.54 7.75 -15.97
N LYS A 120 9.94 7.75 -14.69
CA LYS A 120 11.35 7.71 -14.26
C LYS A 120 11.74 6.44 -13.50
N VAL A 121 10.78 5.53 -13.27
CA VAL A 121 10.99 4.21 -12.64
C VAL A 121 10.94 3.09 -13.67
#